data_AF-A0A7S1CDK0-F1
#
_entry.id   AF-A0A7S1CDK0-F1
#
_cell.length_a   1.000
_cell.length_b   1.000
_cell.length_c   1.000
_cell.angle_alpha   90.00
_cell.angle_beta   90.00
_cell.angle_gamma   90.00
#
_symmetry.space_group_name_H-M   'P 1'
#
loop_
_entity.id
_entity.type
_entity.pdbx_description
1 polymer ?
#
loop_
_entity_poly.entity_id
_entity_poly.type
_entity_poly.pdbx_seq_one_letter_code
_entity_poly.pdbx_strand_id
1 'polypeptide(L)'
;KADVVEDTLDRVSSPIGTAIIVLASLQLAALLLSCNMIRRVPTVTDIEDDDEDKTLDFISPFAKEPDAFDWCWCFIFPAEADNPATKHAEEGEEHVTEDDHMYSMAAIVNRLEKAGLETCLFRSNDVDDKAGHRKVYCKIRAARARLEIEADRINYKLRLDPHVLRARDLHVNQRRELPGVRAVHGDKMTVTITDTNNESRRNPYHYIYGGYETSFPDDSIYRKDRFTRSKFRDVDVVRLVTSIIESPKDLVPPGAGLALDKLQHKKYLIDAFPIHRPRYLRMLTRRWYRWCHISPWTQPLSDVRQYFGEKIALYFAW
;
A
#
# COMPACT_ATOMS: atom_id res chain seq x y z
N LYS A 1 75.77 -3.52 -0.60
CA LYS A 1 74.41 -3.38 -0.02
C LYS A 1 73.71 -2.08 -0.46
N ALA A 2 74.45 -1.00 -0.78
CA ALA A 2 73.88 0.21 -1.38
C ALA A 2 73.47 0.01 -2.85
N ASP A 3 74.29 -0.67 -3.65
CA ASP A 3 74.04 -0.84 -5.10
C ASP A 3 72.77 -1.64 -5.45
N VAL A 4 72.34 -2.55 -4.57
CA VAL A 4 71.10 -3.32 -4.76
C VAL A 4 69.86 -2.44 -4.55
N VAL A 5 69.98 -1.35 -3.79
CA VAL A 5 68.87 -0.43 -3.52
C VAL A 5 68.68 0.56 -4.67
N GLU A 6 69.77 1.02 -5.29
CA GLU A 6 69.71 1.88 -6.49
C GLU A 6 69.08 1.14 -7.69
N ASP A 7 69.47 -0.11 -7.96
CA ASP A 7 68.94 -0.89 -9.08
C ASP A 7 67.43 -1.21 -8.91
N THR A 8 66.94 -1.29 -7.66
CA THR A 8 65.50 -1.41 -7.39
C THR A 8 64.73 -0.11 -7.60
N LEU A 9 65.35 1.05 -7.35
CA LEU A 9 64.69 2.35 -7.54
C LEU A 9 64.55 2.69 -9.03
N ASP A 10 65.55 2.38 -9.85
CA ASP A 10 65.52 2.63 -11.29
C ASP A 10 64.54 1.71 -12.04
N ARG A 11 64.31 0.49 -11.54
CA ARG A 11 63.24 -0.38 -12.08
C ARG A 11 61.85 0.13 -11.74
N VAL A 12 61.68 0.80 -10.61
CA VAL A 12 60.41 1.41 -10.19
C VAL A 12 60.12 2.72 -10.92
N SER A 13 61.15 3.48 -11.31
CA SER A 13 61.02 4.71 -12.11
C SER A 13 60.77 4.46 -13.60
N SER A 14 60.94 3.23 -14.06
CA SER A 14 60.59 2.84 -15.43
C SER A 14 59.09 3.07 -15.73
N PRO A 15 58.72 3.37 -16.99
CA PRO A 15 57.32 3.57 -17.37
C PRO A 15 56.44 2.34 -17.09
N ILE A 16 57.05 1.15 -17.00
CA ILE A 16 56.36 -0.09 -16.64
C ILE A 16 56.12 -0.15 -15.13
N GLY A 17 57.08 0.26 -14.31
CA GLY A 17 56.94 0.33 -12.85
C GLY A 17 55.85 1.30 -12.41
N THR A 18 55.78 2.48 -13.04
CA THR A 18 54.73 3.47 -12.76
C THR A 18 53.34 2.96 -13.18
N ALA A 19 53.21 2.27 -14.32
CA ALA A 19 51.96 1.66 -14.75
C ALA A 19 51.46 0.58 -13.78
N ILE A 20 52.36 -0.25 -13.24
CA ILE A 20 52.02 -1.27 -12.23
C ILE A 20 51.52 -0.62 -10.94
N ILE A 21 52.14 0.46 -10.49
CA ILE A 21 51.71 1.19 -9.28
C ILE A 21 50.34 1.86 -9.49
N VAL A 22 50.08 2.44 -10.66
CA VAL A 22 48.77 3.02 -11.00
C VAL A 22 47.68 1.95 -11.05
N LEU A 23 47.95 0.80 -11.65
CA LEU A 23 46.99 -0.32 -11.69
C LEU A 23 46.75 -0.91 -10.31
N ALA A 24 47.79 -1.10 -9.50
CA ALA A 24 47.68 -1.61 -8.14
C ALA A 24 46.91 -0.64 -7.22
N SER A 25 47.14 0.67 -7.36
CA SER A 25 46.40 1.69 -6.59
C SER A 25 44.94 1.79 -7.01
N LEU A 26 44.61 1.63 -8.30
CA LEU A 26 43.24 1.50 -8.79
C LEU A 26 42.54 0.26 -8.23
N GLN A 27 43.21 -0.89 -8.21
CA GLN A 27 42.68 -2.13 -7.62
C GLN A 27 42.49 -2.00 -6.10
N LEU A 28 43.43 -1.39 -5.39
CA LEU A 28 43.32 -1.14 -3.95
C LEU A 28 42.18 -0.16 -3.64
N ALA A 29 42.02 0.90 -4.43
CA ALA A 29 40.91 1.84 -4.31
C ALA A 29 39.57 1.15 -4.57
N ALA A 30 39.48 0.29 -5.59
CA ALA A 30 38.29 -0.51 -5.87
C ALA A 30 37.97 -1.50 -4.74
N LEU A 31 38.99 -2.10 -4.12
CA LEU A 31 38.83 -3.02 -2.99
C LEU A 31 38.44 -2.28 -1.69
N LEU A 32 38.97 -1.09 -1.45
CA LEU A 32 38.55 -0.23 -0.35
C LEU A 32 37.11 0.29 -0.56
N LEU A 33 36.75 0.65 -1.78
CA LEU A 33 35.38 1.00 -2.14
C LEU A 33 34.43 -0.19 -1.95
N SER A 34 34.81 -1.40 -2.39
CA SER A 34 33.98 -2.60 -2.21
C SER A 34 33.86 -3.00 -0.74
N CYS A 35 34.94 -2.93 0.05
CA CYS A 35 34.90 -3.15 1.49
C CYS A 35 34.07 -2.09 2.24
N ASN A 36 34.11 -0.82 1.82
CA ASN A 36 33.28 0.24 2.40
C ASN A 36 31.81 0.04 2.02
N MET A 37 31.52 -0.41 0.79
CA MET A 37 30.17 -0.80 0.37
C MET A 37 29.66 -2.01 1.17
N ILE A 38 30.49 -3.02 1.43
CA ILE A 38 30.16 -4.19 2.26
C ILE A 38 29.93 -3.79 3.72
N ARG A 39 30.75 -2.89 4.29
CA ARG A 39 30.54 -2.36 5.66
C ARG A 39 29.29 -1.49 5.79
N ARG A 40 28.83 -0.90 4.69
CA ARG A 40 27.57 -0.15 4.61
C ARG A 40 26.37 -1.03 4.31
N VAL A 41 26.56 -2.33 4.04
CA VAL A 41 25.45 -3.28 4.13
C VAL A 41 25.11 -3.35 5.62
N PRO A 42 23.93 -2.85 6.04
CA PRO A 42 23.55 -2.89 7.44
C PRO A 42 23.64 -4.34 7.90
N THR A 43 24.39 -4.61 8.97
CA THR A 43 24.31 -5.89 9.66
C THR A 43 22.88 -5.97 10.18
N VAL A 44 22.04 -6.73 9.45
CA VAL A 44 20.61 -6.96 9.73
C VAL A 44 20.50 -7.66 11.08
N THR A 45 20.65 -6.88 12.13
CA THR A 45 20.63 -7.31 13.53
C THR A 45 19.26 -7.04 14.13
N ASP A 46 18.52 -6.08 13.57
CA ASP A 46 17.10 -5.90 13.78
C ASP A 46 16.45 -5.74 12.40
N ILE A 47 15.37 -6.49 12.12
CA ILE A 47 14.44 -6.09 11.07
C ILE A 47 13.74 -4.86 11.66
N GLU A 48 14.27 -3.66 11.37
CA GLU A 48 13.54 -2.42 11.66
C GLU A 48 12.12 -2.60 11.11
N ASP A 49 11.10 -2.09 11.81
CA ASP A 49 9.75 -2.15 11.26
C ASP A 49 9.74 -1.38 9.94
N ASP A 50 9.78 -2.11 8.83
CA ASP A 50 10.03 -1.55 7.50
C ASP A 50 8.92 -0.55 7.08
N ASP A 51 7.81 -0.53 7.82
CA ASP A 51 6.68 0.40 7.69
C ASP A 51 6.87 1.69 8.55
N GLU A 52 7.99 1.85 9.25
CA GLU A 52 8.36 3.08 9.97
C GLU A 52 9.30 3.96 9.14
N ASP A 53 8.73 4.76 8.24
CA ASP A 53 9.48 5.88 7.69
C ASP A 53 9.68 6.95 8.78
N LYS A 54 10.87 6.94 9.40
CA LYS A 54 11.30 7.89 10.43
C LYS A 54 11.31 9.35 9.94
N THR A 55 11.20 9.59 8.63
CA THR A 55 11.13 10.94 8.06
C THR A 55 9.73 11.54 8.08
N LEU A 56 8.69 10.73 8.32
CA LEU A 56 7.30 11.16 8.40
C LEU A 56 6.89 11.38 9.86
N ASP A 57 6.04 12.39 10.06
CA ASP A 57 5.55 12.77 11.39
C ASP A 57 4.97 11.58 12.16
N PHE A 58 5.28 11.51 13.44
CA PHE A 58 4.67 10.54 14.34
C PHE A 58 3.16 10.82 14.43
N ILE A 59 2.36 9.78 14.15
CA ILE A 59 0.91 9.85 14.33
C ILE A 59 0.59 9.18 15.66
N SER A 60 0.01 9.97 16.57
CA SER A 60 -0.54 9.43 17.81
C SER A 60 -1.62 8.39 17.48
N PRO A 61 -1.63 7.21 18.13
CA PRO A 61 -2.73 6.24 18.02
C PRO A 61 -4.10 6.84 18.34
N PHE A 62 -4.13 7.94 19.09
CA PHE A 62 -5.35 8.67 19.48
C PHE A 62 -5.71 9.83 18.55
N ALA A 63 -4.96 10.04 17.46
CA ALA A 63 -5.27 11.11 16.50
C ALA A 63 -6.64 10.87 15.84
N LYS A 64 -7.44 11.92 15.70
CA LYS A 64 -8.74 11.86 15.01
C LYS A 64 -8.51 11.51 13.53
N GLU A 65 -9.18 10.47 13.06
CA GLU A 65 -9.15 10.05 11.66
C GLU A 65 -9.97 10.99 10.77
N PRO A 66 -9.63 11.13 9.47
CA PRO A 66 -10.46 11.90 8.54
C PRO A 66 -11.85 11.28 8.38
N ASP A 67 -12.84 12.10 8.08
CA ASP A 67 -14.23 11.65 7.92
C ASP A 67 -14.49 11.07 6.51
N ALA A 68 -13.73 11.50 5.50
CA ALA A 68 -13.79 11.00 4.14
C ALA A 68 -12.40 10.84 3.54
N PHE A 69 -12.26 9.89 2.62
CA PHE A 69 -11.02 9.65 1.90
C PHE A 69 -10.96 10.45 0.59
N ASP A 70 -9.74 10.67 0.08
CA ASP A 70 -9.54 11.23 -1.25
C ASP A 70 -10.16 10.35 -2.36
N TRP A 71 -10.36 10.95 -3.53
CA TRP A 71 -10.83 10.24 -4.73
C TRP A 71 -9.94 9.04 -5.04
N CYS A 72 -10.54 7.86 -5.07
CA CYS A 72 -9.82 6.58 -5.14
C CYS A 72 -10.09 5.79 -6.42
N TRP A 73 -11.22 6.03 -7.08
CA TRP A 73 -11.65 5.33 -8.28
C TRP A 73 -12.12 6.30 -9.35
N CYS A 74 -11.94 5.93 -10.62
CA CYS A 74 -12.40 6.68 -11.79
C CYS A 74 -13.11 5.75 -12.76
N PHE A 75 -14.35 6.06 -13.12
CA PHE A 75 -15.05 5.44 -14.24
C PHE A 75 -15.02 6.37 -15.44
N ILE A 76 -14.83 5.80 -16.63
CA ILE A 76 -14.88 6.52 -17.90
C ILE A 76 -16.11 6.04 -18.67
N PHE A 77 -17.08 6.92 -18.83
CA PHE A 77 -18.25 6.70 -19.65
C PHE A 77 -17.97 7.13 -21.09
N PRO A 78 -18.50 6.39 -22.09
CA PRO A 78 -18.54 6.87 -23.46
C PRO A 78 -19.34 8.16 -23.55
N ALA A 79 -19.11 8.90 -24.62
CA ALA A 79 -19.95 10.05 -24.90
C ALA A 79 -21.40 9.63 -25.13
N GLU A 80 -22.33 10.57 -24.94
CA GLU A 80 -23.77 10.29 -24.98
C GLU A 80 -24.22 9.65 -26.30
N ALA A 81 -23.67 10.12 -27.43
CA ALA A 81 -23.93 9.56 -28.76
C ALA A 81 -23.32 8.16 -28.98
N ASP A 82 -22.28 7.81 -28.22
CA ASP A 82 -21.61 6.51 -28.30
C ASP A 82 -22.08 5.50 -27.25
N ASN A 83 -22.92 5.94 -26.31
CA ASN A 83 -23.43 5.10 -25.25
C ASN A 83 -24.44 4.10 -25.86
N PRO A 84 -24.22 2.78 -25.70
CA PRO A 84 -25.14 1.77 -26.22
C PRO A 84 -26.58 1.99 -25.73
N ALA A 85 -26.76 2.43 -24.47
CA ALA A 85 -28.09 2.72 -23.93
C ALA A 85 -28.83 3.84 -24.69
N THR A 86 -28.11 4.79 -25.27
CA THR A 86 -28.69 5.89 -26.08
C THR A 86 -28.92 5.45 -27.52
N LYS A 87 -27.97 4.70 -28.11
CA LYS A 87 -28.09 4.21 -29.50
C LYS A 87 -29.31 3.31 -29.70
N HIS A 88 -29.53 2.35 -28.81
CA HIS A 88 -30.72 1.48 -28.88
C HIS A 88 -32.04 2.27 -28.75
N ALA A 89 -32.04 3.39 -28.02
CA ALA A 89 -33.21 4.25 -27.91
C ALA A 89 -33.47 5.09 -29.18
N GLU A 90 -32.43 5.55 -29.87
CA GLU A 90 -32.53 6.35 -31.09
C GLU A 90 -32.82 5.53 -32.35
N GLU A 91 -32.28 4.31 -32.44
CA GLU A 91 -32.45 3.41 -33.60
C GLU A 91 -33.84 2.75 -33.66
N GLY A 92 -34.70 2.97 -32.65
CA GLY A 92 -36.07 2.48 -32.64
C GLY A 92 -36.19 0.96 -32.63
N GLU A 93 -35.15 0.25 -32.16
CA GLU A 93 -35.21 -1.19 -31.95
C GLU A 93 -36.34 -1.49 -30.94
N GLU A 94 -37.35 -2.26 -31.35
CA GLU A 94 -38.48 -2.69 -30.49
C GLU A 94 -38.03 -3.47 -29.23
N HIS A 95 -36.75 -3.88 -29.20
CA HIS A 95 -36.10 -4.48 -28.05
C HIS A 95 -35.05 -3.54 -27.44
N VAL A 96 -35.48 -2.41 -26.86
CA VAL A 96 -34.67 -1.77 -25.79
C VAL A 96 -34.49 -2.83 -24.72
N THR A 97 -33.26 -3.32 -24.58
CA THR A 97 -33.00 -4.41 -23.65
C THR A 97 -33.18 -3.89 -22.22
N GLU A 98 -33.74 -4.69 -21.31
CA GLU A 98 -33.86 -4.30 -19.89
C GLU A 98 -32.51 -3.82 -19.33
N ASP A 99 -31.42 -4.36 -19.87
CA ASP A 99 -30.04 -4.00 -19.59
C ASP A 99 -29.70 -2.52 -19.89
N ASP A 100 -30.25 -1.90 -20.94
CA ASP A 100 -29.91 -0.53 -21.35
C ASP A 100 -30.41 0.52 -20.36
N HIS A 101 -31.65 0.39 -19.90
CA HIS A 101 -32.15 1.21 -18.80
C HIS A 101 -31.38 0.91 -17.50
N MET A 102 -31.01 -0.35 -17.30
CA MET A 102 -30.33 -0.82 -16.10
C MET A 102 -28.89 -0.29 -15.98
N TYR A 103 -28.19 -0.10 -17.11
CA TYR A 103 -26.78 0.28 -17.19
C TYR A 103 -26.54 1.66 -17.82
N SER A 104 -27.58 2.48 -17.95
CA SER A 104 -27.40 3.90 -18.26
C SER A 104 -26.48 4.59 -17.25
N MET A 105 -25.75 5.63 -17.68
CA MET A 105 -24.84 6.39 -16.81
C MET A 105 -25.56 6.89 -15.54
N ALA A 106 -26.78 7.41 -15.68
CA ALA A 106 -27.58 7.86 -14.56
C ALA A 106 -27.95 6.72 -13.61
N ALA A 107 -28.30 5.53 -14.13
CA ALA A 107 -28.61 4.36 -13.30
C ALA A 107 -27.38 3.85 -12.55
N ILE A 108 -26.19 3.85 -13.19
CA ILE A 108 -24.93 3.46 -12.57
C ILE A 108 -24.57 4.43 -11.43
N VAL A 109 -24.63 5.73 -11.68
CA VAL A 109 -24.32 6.76 -10.67
C VAL A 109 -25.30 6.67 -9.48
N ASN A 110 -26.60 6.53 -9.75
CA ASN A 110 -27.61 6.37 -8.70
C ASN A 110 -27.35 5.13 -7.82
N ARG A 111 -26.86 4.03 -8.41
CA ARG A 111 -26.49 2.82 -7.64
C ARG A 111 -25.29 3.05 -6.74
N LEU A 112 -24.28 3.77 -7.23
CA LEU A 112 -23.10 4.12 -6.42
C LEU A 112 -23.52 4.98 -5.22
N GLU A 113 -24.38 5.98 -5.45
CA GLU A 113 -24.91 6.83 -4.39
C GLU A 113 -25.75 6.05 -3.37
N LYS A 114 -26.63 5.14 -3.85
CA LYS A 114 -27.40 4.23 -2.98
C LYS A 114 -26.53 3.28 -2.18
N ALA A 115 -25.37 2.89 -2.70
CA ALA A 115 -24.39 2.09 -1.98
C ALA A 115 -23.60 2.89 -0.93
N GLY A 116 -23.85 4.20 -0.81
CA GLY A 116 -23.16 5.10 0.13
C GLY A 116 -21.81 5.59 -0.37
N LEU A 117 -21.56 5.56 -1.69
CA LEU A 117 -20.38 6.13 -2.32
C LEU A 117 -20.67 7.54 -2.82
N GLU A 118 -19.68 8.42 -2.73
CA GLU A 118 -19.78 9.78 -3.25
C GLU A 118 -19.18 9.84 -4.65
N THR A 119 -19.90 10.47 -5.58
CA THR A 119 -19.50 10.57 -6.98
C THR A 119 -19.33 12.02 -7.43
N CYS A 120 -18.42 12.26 -8.38
CA CYS A 120 -18.24 13.56 -9.01
C CYS A 120 -17.95 13.39 -10.50
N LEU A 121 -18.80 14.02 -11.33
CA LEU A 121 -18.77 13.90 -12.79
C LEU A 121 -18.07 15.10 -13.43
N PHE A 122 -17.21 14.84 -14.41
CA PHE A 122 -16.52 15.87 -15.19
C PHE A 122 -16.41 15.44 -16.65
N ARG A 123 -16.55 16.40 -17.55
CA ARG A 123 -16.37 16.16 -18.99
C ARG A 123 -14.90 16.28 -19.35
N SER A 124 -14.47 15.45 -20.30
CA SER A 124 -13.15 15.61 -20.92
C SER A 124 -13.02 16.98 -21.57
N ASN A 125 -11.84 17.60 -21.42
CA ASN A 125 -11.47 18.76 -22.22
C ASN A 125 -11.07 18.34 -23.64
N ASP A 126 -10.49 17.14 -23.75
CA ASP A 126 -10.11 16.57 -25.04
C ASP A 126 -11.35 16.07 -25.76
N VAL A 127 -11.46 16.48 -27.02
CA VAL A 127 -12.48 16.03 -27.96
C VAL A 127 -11.90 14.81 -28.68
N ASP A 128 -12.62 13.69 -28.72
CA ASP A 128 -12.16 12.56 -29.53
C ASP A 128 -12.25 12.94 -31.03
N ASP A 129 -11.10 12.90 -31.71
CA ASP A 129 -10.89 13.34 -33.10
C ASP A 129 -11.78 12.65 -34.14
N LYS A 130 -12.45 11.54 -33.80
CA LYS A 130 -13.26 10.76 -34.76
C LYS A 130 -14.72 11.20 -34.86
N ALA A 131 -15.26 11.91 -33.87
CA ALA A 131 -16.71 12.24 -33.84
C ALA A 131 -17.07 13.53 -33.10
N GLY A 132 -16.10 14.29 -32.55
CA GLY A 132 -16.42 15.51 -31.81
C GLY A 132 -17.02 15.25 -30.41
N HIS A 133 -17.08 13.99 -30.01
CA HIS A 133 -17.74 13.54 -28.79
C HIS A 133 -16.79 13.60 -27.58
N ARG A 134 -17.36 13.94 -26.41
CA ARG A 134 -16.59 14.10 -25.17
C ARG A 134 -16.91 12.98 -24.19
N LYS A 135 -15.86 12.29 -23.75
CA LYS A 135 -15.94 11.30 -22.67
C LYS A 135 -16.34 11.96 -21.36
N VAL A 136 -17.05 11.23 -20.52
CA VAL A 136 -17.42 11.67 -19.17
C VAL A 136 -16.66 10.82 -18.16
N TYR A 137 -15.97 11.48 -17.25
CA TYR A 137 -15.28 10.82 -16.16
C TYR A 137 -16.07 10.97 -14.87
N CYS A 138 -16.12 9.92 -14.07
CA CYS A 138 -16.76 9.88 -12.76
C CYS A 138 -15.74 9.47 -11.71
N LYS A 139 -15.36 10.41 -10.85
CA LYS A 139 -14.53 10.13 -9.67
C LYS A 139 -15.41 9.59 -8.55
N ILE A 140 -14.89 8.61 -7.83
CA ILE A 140 -15.58 7.91 -6.74
C ILE A 140 -14.72 7.97 -5.48
N ARG A 141 -15.37 8.26 -4.35
CA ARG A 141 -14.78 8.19 -3.01
C ARG A 141 -15.79 7.59 -2.01
N ALA A 142 -15.31 7.24 -0.83
CA ALA A 142 -16.14 6.70 0.23
C ALA A 142 -15.90 7.45 1.56
N ALA A 143 -16.97 7.60 2.33
CA ALA A 143 -16.90 8.07 3.70
C ALA A 143 -16.28 6.99 4.61
N ARG A 144 -15.60 7.41 5.69
CA ARG A 144 -14.96 6.48 6.64
C ARG A 144 -15.96 5.50 7.22
N ALA A 145 -17.11 6.00 7.69
CA ALA A 145 -18.15 5.16 8.27
C ALA A 145 -18.62 4.06 7.30
N ARG A 146 -18.74 4.35 6.00
CA ARG A 146 -19.16 3.35 5.01
C ARG A 146 -18.10 2.25 4.83
N LEU A 147 -16.83 2.62 4.86
CA LEU A 147 -15.71 1.68 4.76
C LEU A 147 -15.58 0.81 6.02
N GLU A 148 -15.83 1.37 7.21
CA GLU A 148 -15.84 0.62 8.48
C GLU A 148 -16.91 -0.47 8.46
N ILE A 149 -18.14 -0.13 8.07
CA ILE A 149 -19.23 -1.11 7.94
C ILE A 149 -18.89 -2.18 6.90
N GLU A 150 -18.28 -1.80 5.77
CA GLU A 150 -17.87 -2.79 4.77
C GLU A 150 -16.76 -3.71 5.27
N ALA A 151 -15.77 -3.14 5.96
CA ALA A 151 -14.65 -3.87 6.51
C ALA A 151 -15.11 -4.89 7.55
N ASP A 152 -16.08 -4.53 8.39
CA ASP A 152 -16.71 -5.43 9.36
C ASP A 152 -17.48 -6.56 8.65
N ARG A 153 -18.31 -6.20 7.67
CA ARG A 153 -19.11 -7.15 6.86
C ARG A 153 -18.25 -8.25 6.24
N ILE A 154 -17.07 -7.90 5.72
CA ILE A 154 -16.16 -8.86 5.07
C ILE A 154 -15.07 -9.39 6.01
N ASN A 155 -15.09 -9.03 7.31
CA ASN A 155 -14.06 -9.37 8.29
C ASN A 155 -12.65 -9.01 7.79
N TYR A 156 -12.51 -7.79 7.26
CA TYR A 156 -11.29 -7.30 6.62
C TYR A 156 -10.13 -7.30 7.63
N LYS A 157 -8.98 -7.86 7.22
CA LYS A 157 -7.84 -8.01 8.12
C LYS A 157 -6.99 -6.74 8.12
N LEU A 158 -6.98 -6.05 9.25
CA LEU A 158 -6.16 -4.86 9.49
C LEU A 158 -4.97 -5.20 10.40
N ARG A 159 -3.86 -4.49 10.21
CA ARG A 159 -2.68 -4.64 11.07
C ARG A 159 -2.98 -4.03 12.43
N LEU A 160 -2.66 -4.74 13.50
CA LEU A 160 -2.76 -4.22 14.87
C LEU A 160 -1.54 -3.35 15.20
N ASP A 161 -1.74 -2.38 16.08
CA ASP A 161 -0.66 -1.54 16.60
C ASP A 161 0.19 -2.34 17.60
N PRO A 162 1.51 -2.48 17.36
CA PRO A 162 2.37 -3.32 18.20
C PRO A 162 2.50 -2.79 19.63
N HIS A 163 2.48 -1.47 19.82
CA HIS A 163 2.63 -0.86 21.14
C HIS A 163 1.36 -1.01 21.97
N VAL A 164 0.18 -0.76 21.36
CA VAL A 164 -1.11 -0.95 22.02
C VAL A 164 -1.32 -2.42 22.35
N LEU A 165 -0.96 -3.33 21.44
CA LEU A 165 -1.08 -4.77 21.66
C LEU A 165 -0.19 -5.24 22.80
N ARG A 166 1.07 -4.80 22.85
CA ARG A 166 1.98 -5.09 23.97
C ARG A 166 1.46 -4.55 25.30
N ALA A 167 0.96 -3.32 25.32
CA ALA A 167 0.41 -2.73 26.53
C ALA A 167 -0.81 -3.50 27.06
N ARG A 168 -1.70 -3.95 26.15
CA ARG A 168 -2.87 -4.76 26.49
C ARG A 168 -2.50 -6.16 26.98
N ASP A 169 -1.54 -6.82 26.33
CA ASP A 169 -1.05 -8.13 26.77
C ASP A 169 -0.49 -8.05 28.20
N LEU A 170 0.38 -7.08 28.47
CA LEU A 170 0.91 -6.83 29.82
C LEU A 170 -0.21 -6.58 30.83
N HIS A 171 -1.23 -5.79 30.46
CA HIS A 171 -2.36 -5.49 31.35
C HIS A 171 -3.22 -6.73 31.65
N VAL A 172 -3.45 -7.60 30.66
CA VAL A 172 -4.23 -8.84 30.83
C VAL A 172 -3.45 -9.88 31.64
N ASN A 173 -2.16 -10.04 31.37
CA ASN A 173 -1.30 -11.00 32.05
C ASN A 173 -1.06 -10.62 33.52
N GLN A 174 -1.07 -9.34 33.86
CA GLN A 174 -1.05 -8.88 35.26
C GLN A 174 -2.33 -9.23 36.05
N ARG A 175 -3.46 -9.47 35.36
CA ARG A 175 -4.76 -9.78 35.98
C ARG A 175 -5.05 -11.27 36.12
N ARG A 176 -4.35 -12.14 35.38
CA ARG A 176 -4.56 -13.60 35.43
C ARG A 176 -3.63 -14.26 36.45
N GLU A 177 -4.14 -14.51 37.65
CA GLU A 177 -3.63 -15.63 38.46
C GLU A 177 -4.06 -16.93 37.74
N LEU A 178 -3.13 -17.61 37.07
CA LEU A 178 -3.42 -18.86 36.35
C LEU A 178 -3.68 -20.01 37.34
N PRO A 179 -4.87 -20.62 37.37
CA PRO A 179 -5.13 -21.77 38.23
C PRO A 179 -4.36 -22.99 37.71
N GLY A 180 -3.40 -23.48 38.51
CA GLY A 180 -2.64 -24.71 38.22
C GLY A 180 -1.13 -24.54 38.10
N VAL A 181 -0.61 -23.32 38.05
CA VAL A 181 0.83 -23.04 38.15
C VAL A 181 1.12 -22.55 39.57
N ARG A 182 1.69 -23.41 40.41
CA ARG A 182 2.04 -23.04 41.79
C ARG A 182 3.08 -21.93 41.76
N ALA A 183 2.69 -20.75 42.24
CA ALA A 183 3.61 -19.66 42.56
C ALA A 183 4.68 -20.22 43.51
N VAL A 184 5.91 -20.33 43.01
CA VAL A 184 7.07 -20.61 43.86
C VAL A 184 7.37 -19.32 44.61
N HIS A 185 6.85 -19.24 45.83
CA HIS A 185 7.28 -18.34 46.90
C HIS A 185 7.29 -16.83 46.58
N GLY A 186 6.19 -16.16 46.89
CA GLY A 186 6.21 -14.74 47.32
C GLY A 186 6.19 -13.66 46.24
N ASP A 187 6.39 -13.97 44.96
CA ASP A 187 6.35 -12.97 43.89
C ASP A 187 5.27 -13.27 42.85
N LYS A 188 4.44 -12.27 42.52
CA LYS A 188 3.35 -12.37 41.54
C LYS A 188 3.93 -12.74 40.17
N MET A 189 3.79 -14.00 39.77
CA MET A 189 4.33 -14.50 38.52
C MET A 189 3.45 -14.05 37.34
N THR A 190 3.77 -12.88 36.81
CA THR A 190 3.21 -12.38 35.54
C THR A 190 3.84 -13.22 34.43
N VAL A 191 3.06 -13.94 33.62
CA VAL A 191 3.57 -14.54 32.37
C VAL A 191 3.88 -13.38 31.43
N THR A 192 5.09 -12.85 31.58
CA THR A 192 5.63 -11.89 30.64
C THR A 192 6.20 -12.74 29.53
N ILE A 193 5.70 -12.58 28.30
CA ILE A 193 6.42 -13.07 27.13
C ILE A 193 7.74 -12.28 27.13
N THR A 194 8.77 -12.86 27.75
CA THR A 194 10.10 -12.28 27.74
C THR A 194 10.55 -12.32 26.30
N ASP A 195 10.66 -11.15 25.69
CA ASP A 195 11.17 -10.96 24.34
C ASP A 195 12.67 -11.27 24.36
N THR A 196 13.02 -12.54 24.52
CA THR A 196 14.38 -13.00 24.25
C THR A 196 14.52 -12.96 22.75
N ASN A 197 14.90 -11.78 22.21
CA ASN A 197 15.22 -11.48 20.81
C ASN A 197 16.23 -12.46 20.15
N ASN A 198 16.63 -13.53 20.85
CA ASN A 198 17.57 -14.54 20.42
C ASN A 198 16.94 -15.71 19.67
N GLU A 199 15.60 -15.88 19.69
CA GLU A 199 14.94 -16.96 18.94
C GLU A 199 14.55 -16.54 17.52
N SER A 200 14.13 -15.29 17.34
CA SER A 200 13.69 -14.77 16.05
C SER A 200 14.11 -13.30 15.88
N ARG A 201 14.42 -12.91 14.65
CA ARG A 201 14.76 -11.51 14.29
C ARG A 201 13.55 -10.57 14.27
N ARG A 202 12.34 -11.07 14.55
CA ARG A 202 11.10 -10.31 14.52
C ARG A 202 10.57 -10.16 15.93
N ASN A 203 10.17 -8.94 16.26
CA ASN A 203 9.46 -8.70 17.50
C ASN A 203 8.07 -9.37 17.45
N PRO A 204 7.64 -10.06 18.52
CA PRO A 204 6.41 -10.87 18.54
C PRO A 204 5.13 -10.05 18.30
N TYR A 205 5.15 -8.74 18.56
CA TYR A 205 3.98 -7.86 18.39
C TYR A 205 3.88 -7.27 16.98
N HIS A 206 4.87 -7.46 16.11
CA HIS A 206 4.86 -6.93 14.76
C HIS A 206 4.08 -7.84 13.79
N TYR A 207 3.50 -7.22 12.76
CA TYR A 207 2.77 -7.91 11.68
C TYR A 207 1.63 -8.84 12.14
N ILE A 208 1.02 -8.56 13.29
CA ILE A 208 -0.22 -9.22 13.71
C ILE A 208 -1.40 -8.53 13.02
N TYR A 209 -2.29 -9.34 12.44
CA TYR A 209 -3.49 -8.87 11.75
C TYR A 209 -4.74 -9.38 12.47
N GLY A 210 -5.69 -8.48 12.70
CA GLY A 210 -6.99 -8.76 13.30
C GLY A 210 -8.12 -8.47 12.32
N GLY A 211 -9.24 -9.17 12.47
CA GLY A 211 -10.48 -8.80 11.79
C GLY A 211 -10.96 -7.43 12.27
N TYR A 212 -11.37 -6.57 11.34
CA TYR A 212 -12.04 -5.33 11.70
C TYR A 212 -13.44 -5.64 12.24
N GLU A 213 -13.83 -4.93 13.29
CA GLU A 213 -15.11 -5.10 13.97
C GLU A 213 -15.59 -3.72 14.45
N THR A 214 -16.81 -3.33 14.08
CA THR A 214 -17.36 -2.01 14.44
C THR A 214 -17.78 -1.95 15.91
N SER A 215 -18.18 -3.09 16.49
CA SER A 215 -18.54 -3.21 17.92
C SER A 215 -17.34 -3.11 18.87
N PHE A 216 -16.12 -3.14 18.35
CA PHE A 216 -14.94 -3.15 19.19
C PHE A 216 -14.79 -1.77 19.89
N PRO A 217 -14.75 -1.71 21.24
CA PRO A 217 -14.79 -0.43 21.96
C PRO A 217 -13.57 0.47 21.74
N ASP A 218 -12.48 -0.08 21.21
CA ASP A 218 -11.20 0.61 21.10
C ASP A 218 -10.62 0.48 19.69
N ASP A 219 -10.99 1.44 18.86
CA ASP A 219 -10.46 1.63 17.52
C ASP A 219 -8.94 1.89 17.50
N SER A 220 -8.32 2.26 18.63
CA SER A 220 -6.87 2.52 18.70
C SER A 220 -6.01 1.26 18.61
N ILE A 221 -6.62 0.07 18.69
CA ILE A 221 -5.92 -1.20 18.53
C ILE A 221 -5.38 -1.40 17.11
N TYR A 222 -5.99 -0.77 16.12
CA TYR A 222 -5.56 -0.87 14.72
C TYR A 222 -4.45 0.14 14.43
N ARG A 223 -3.43 -0.31 13.68
CA ARG A 223 -2.35 0.57 13.24
C ARG A 223 -2.89 1.60 12.26
N LYS A 224 -2.62 2.88 12.54
CA LYS A 224 -2.94 3.98 11.63
C LYS A 224 -1.85 4.14 10.58
N ASP A 225 -2.29 4.30 9.34
CA ASP A 225 -1.43 4.62 8.21
C ASP A 225 -1.01 6.09 8.22
N ARG A 226 0.23 6.36 7.83
CA ARG A 226 0.81 7.71 7.89
C ARG A 226 0.27 8.65 6.82
N PHE A 227 -0.12 8.12 5.66
CA PHE A 227 -0.58 8.91 4.52
C PHE A 227 -2.07 9.22 4.62
N THR A 228 -2.88 8.21 4.92
CA THR A 228 -4.32 8.41 5.11
C THR A 228 -4.67 9.00 6.46
N ARG A 229 -3.78 8.88 7.45
CA ARG A 229 -4.06 9.19 8.87
C ARG A 229 -5.25 8.39 9.42
N SER A 230 -5.50 7.21 8.85
CA SER A 230 -6.58 6.30 9.21
C SER A 230 -6.04 4.88 9.33
N LYS A 231 -6.77 3.99 10.01
CA LYS A 231 -6.50 2.54 10.04
C LYS A 231 -6.49 1.87 8.66
N PHE A 232 -7.13 2.47 7.66
CA PHE A 232 -7.13 1.97 6.28
C PHE A 232 -5.99 2.59 5.47
N ARG A 233 -5.14 1.76 4.85
CA ARG A 233 -4.16 2.20 3.83
C ARG A 233 -4.89 2.53 2.53
N ASP A 234 -4.21 3.21 1.61
CA ASP A 234 -4.77 3.54 0.29
C ASP A 234 -5.21 2.30 -0.50
N VAL A 235 -4.40 1.25 -0.46
CA VAL A 235 -4.74 -0.03 -1.10
C VAL A 235 -5.97 -0.66 -0.44
N ASP A 236 -6.12 -0.52 0.87
CA ASP A 236 -7.27 -1.05 1.60
C ASP A 236 -8.55 -0.30 1.22
N VAL A 237 -8.48 1.04 1.12
CA VAL A 237 -9.60 1.87 0.64
C VAL A 237 -10.01 1.45 -0.77
N VAL A 238 -9.05 1.28 -1.68
CA VAL A 238 -9.34 0.83 -3.06
C VAL A 238 -10.04 -0.53 -3.05
N ARG A 239 -9.55 -1.50 -2.28
CA ARG A 239 -10.15 -2.84 -2.16
C ARG A 239 -11.55 -2.82 -1.56
N LEU A 240 -11.76 -2.05 -0.49
CA LEU A 240 -13.07 -1.93 0.14
C LEU A 240 -14.07 -1.24 -0.79
N VAL A 241 -13.66 -0.19 -1.51
CA VAL A 241 -14.51 0.46 -2.51
C VAL A 241 -14.85 -0.49 -3.67
N THR A 242 -13.88 -1.28 -4.15
CA THR A 242 -14.15 -2.33 -5.15
C THR A 242 -15.17 -3.33 -4.62
N SER A 243 -15.02 -3.79 -3.37
CA SER A 243 -16.01 -4.66 -2.71
C SER A 243 -17.40 -4.04 -2.70
N ILE A 244 -17.53 -2.74 -2.37
CA ILE A 244 -18.83 -2.04 -2.34
C ILE A 244 -19.45 -1.94 -3.75
N ILE A 245 -18.63 -1.64 -4.76
CA ILE A 245 -19.08 -1.52 -6.16
C ILE A 245 -19.61 -2.85 -6.68
N GLU A 246 -18.91 -3.95 -6.42
CA GLU A 246 -19.25 -5.28 -6.94
C GLU A 246 -20.32 -6.00 -6.12
N SER A 247 -20.43 -5.67 -4.82
CA SER A 247 -21.37 -6.33 -3.91
C SER A 247 -22.83 -6.18 -4.37
N PRO A 248 -23.65 -7.23 -4.23
CA PRO A 248 -25.07 -7.19 -4.56
C PRO A 248 -25.86 -6.09 -3.83
N LYS A 249 -26.95 -5.64 -4.45
CA LYS A 249 -27.83 -4.59 -3.91
C LYS A 249 -28.68 -5.06 -2.73
N ASP A 250 -28.93 -6.36 -2.66
CA ASP A 250 -29.81 -6.98 -1.66
C ASP A 250 -29.14 -7.15 -0.29
N LEU A 251 -27.84 -6.85 -0.20
CA LEU A 251 -27.08 -6.91 1.04
C LEU A 251 -27.38 -5.73 1.95
N VAL A 252 -27.11 -5.91 3.25
CA VAL A 252 -27.16 -4.85 4.26
C VAL A 252 -25.75 -4.71 4.85
N PRO A 253 -25.07 -3.57 4.68
CA PRO A 253 -25.44 -2.42 3.84
C PRO A 253 -25.46 -2.75 2.33
N PRO A 254 -26.22 -1.98 1.52
CA PRO A 254 -26.32 -2.22 0.09
C PRO A 254 -24.99 -1.99 -0.62
N GLY A 255 -24.67 -2.88 -1.57
CA GLY A 255 -23.66 -2.65 -2.59
C GLY A 255 -24.28 -2.05 -3.86
N ALA A 256 -23.43 -1.68 -4.84
CA ALA A 256 -23.92 -1.11 -6.09
C ALA A 256 -24.40 -2.18 -7.09
N GLY A 257 -23.95 -3.44 -6.91
CA GLY A 257 -24.27 -4.57 -7.79
C GLY A 257 -23.76 -4.38 -9.22
N LEU A 258 -22.57 -3.78 -9.36
CA LEU A 258 -21.97 -3.44 -10.64
C LEU A 258 -20.80 -4.40 -10.92
N ALA A 259 -21.01 -5.35 -11.84
CA ALA A 259 -19.93 -6.19 -12.34
C ALA A 259 -19.11 -5.41 -13.39
N LEU A 260 -17.97 -4.86 -12.97
CA LEU A 260 -17.13 -3.97 -13.80
C LEU A 260 -16.72 -4.61 -15.13
N ASP A 261 -16.28 -5.86 -15.11
CA ASP A 261 -15.87 -6.59 -16.31
C ASP A 261 -17.01 -6.68 -17.35
N LYS A 262 -18.24 -6.91 -16.89
CA LYS A 262 -19.42 -6.99 -17.77
C LYS A 262 -19.73 -5.63 -18.39
N LEU A 263 -19.63 -4.56 -17.61
CA LEU A 263 -19.88 -3.18 -18.07
C LEU A 263 -18.85 -2.74 -19.11
N GLN A 264 -17.58 -3.08 -18.90
CA GLN A 264 -16.49 -2.80 -19.85
C GLN A 264 -16.61 -3.63 -21.13
N HIS A 265 -16.97 -4.92 -21.01
CA HIS A 265 -17.18 -5.79 -22.16
C HIS A 265 -18.35 -5.31 -23.03
N LYS A 266 -19.47 -4.93 -22.40
CA LYS A 266 -20.66 -4.38 -23.07
C LYS A 266 -20.51 -2.90 -23.51
N LYS A 267 -19.36 -2.26 -23.24
CA LYS A 267 -19.07 -0.86 -23.63
C LYS A 267 -19.95 0.22 -22.98
N TYR A 268 -20.67 -0.09 -21.90
CA TYR A 268 -21.29 0.95 -21.05
C TYR A 268 -20.23 1.76 -20.29
N LEU A 269 -19.10 1.13 -19.99
CA LEU A 269 -17.89 1.79 -19.51
C LEU A 269 -16.77 1.60 -20.54
N ILE A 270 -16.04 2.68 -20.83
CA ILE A 270 -14.79 2.59 -21.60
C ILE A 270 -13.73 1.92 -20.74
N ASP A 271 -13.58 2.41 -19.52
CA ASP A 271 -12.59 1.91 -18.56
C ASP A 271 -13.00 2.25 -17.13
N ALA A 272 -12.44 1.52 -16.17
CA ALA A 272 -12.63 1.71 -14.74
C ALA A 272 -11.33 1.33 -14.02
N PHE A 273 -10.72 2.28 -13.33
CA PHE A 273 -9.45 2.04 -12.64
C PHE A 273 -9.30 2.87 -11.35
N PRO A 274 -8.49 2.40 -10.39
CA PRO A 274 -8.13 3.18 -9.22
C PRO A 274 -7.20 4.35 -9.58
N ILE A 275 -7.36 5.47 -8.89
CA ILE A 275 -6.62 6.71 -9.13
C ILE A 275 -5.32 6.72 -8.30
N HIS A 276 -4.22 7.10 -8.93
CA HIS A 276 -2.94 7.28 -8.24
C HIS A 276 -2.93 8.51 -7.33
N ARG A 277 -2.19 8.41 -6.21
CA ARG A 277 -1.88 9.56 -5.35
C ARG A 277 -0.53 10.16 -5.73
N PRO A 278 -0.50 11.34 -6.40
CA PRO A 278 0.74 11.87 -6.95
C PRO A 278 1.80 12.18 -5.89
N ARG A 279 1.37 12.55 -4.67
CA ARG A 279 2.29 12.84 -3.56
C ARG A 279 3.07 11.60 -3.13
N TYR A 280 2.36 10.50 -2.87
CA TYR A 280 2.99 9.27 -2.42
C TYR A 280 3.79 8.62 -3.54
N LEU A 281 3.27 8.61 -4.77
CA LEU A 281 3.99 8.12 -5.94
C LEU A 281 5.32 8.88 -6.14
N ARG A 282 5.33 10.22 -6.07
CA ARG A 282 6.58 10.99 -6.16
C ARG A 282 7.56 10.66 -5.05
N MET A 283 7.08 10.42 -3.83
CA MET A 283 7.93 10.03 -2.69
C MET A 283 8.56 8.65 -2.93
N LEU A 284 7.73 7.67 -3.32
CA LEU A 284 8.17 6.32 -3.68
C LEU A 284 9.18 6.36 -4.83
N THR A 285 8.89 7.08 -5.91
CA THR A 285 9.82 7.30 -7.04
C THR A 285 11.14 7.91 -6.55
N ARG A 286 11.11 8.96 -5.73
CA ARG A 286 12.35 9.56 -5.20
C ARG A 286 13.15 8.60 -4.34
N ARG A 287 12.49 7.78 -3.53
CA ARG A 287 13.15 6.77 -2.70
C ARG A 287 13.75 5.68 -3.58
N TRP A 288 13.00 5.18 -4.55
CA TRP A 288 13.37 4.05 -5.41
C TRP A 288 14.47 4.40 -6.44
N TYR A 289 14.44 5.59 -7.06
CA TYR A 289 15.39 5.98 -8.11
C TYR A 289 16.67 6.66 -7.58
N ARG A 290 16.97 6.56 -6.28
CA ARG A 290 18.25 7.05 -5.73
C ARG A 290 19.41 6.17 -6.16
N TRP A 291 19.97 6.50 -7.32
CA TRP A 291 20.99 5.77 -8.08
C TRP A 291 22.25 5.38 -7.29
N CYS A 292 22.58 6.12 -6.22
CA CYS A 292 23.76 5.87 -5.39
C CYS A 292 23.45 5.21 -4.03
N HIS A 293 22.18 4.93 -3.73
CA HIS A 293 21.75 4.49 -2.40
C HIS A 293 21.01 3.15 -2.39
N ILE A 294 20.51 2.71 -3.54
CA ILE A 294 19.83 1.43 -3.70
C ILE A 294 20.69 0.53 -4.57
N SER A 295 21.35 -0.42 -3.91
CA SER A 295 21.79 -1.63 -4.57
C SER A 295 20.56 -2.25 -5.25
N PRO A 296 20.65 -2.85 -6.46
CA PRO A 296 19.49 -3.52 -7.08
C PRO A 296 18.84 -4.57 -6.16
N TRP A 297 19.58 -5.02 -5.15
CA TRP A 297 19.18 -5.95 -4.10
C TRP A 297 18.46 -5.31 -2.90
N THR A 298 18.35 -3.98 -2.81
CA THR A 298 17.74 -3.25 -1.68
C THR A 298 16.56 -2.38 -2.14
N GLN A 299 15.57 -3.01 -2.77
CA GLN A 299 14.34 -2.33 -3.20
C GLN A 299 13.46 -1.97 -1.99
N PRO A 300 12.73 -0.83 -2.01
CA PRO A 300 11.82 -0.44 -0.93
C PRO A 300 10.51 -1.23 -0.98
N LEU A 301 10.58 -2.55 -0.79
CA LEU A 301 9.45 -3.48 -0.95
C LEU A 301 8.25 -3.13 -0.06
N SER A 302 8.51 -2.63 1.14
CA SER A 302 7.46 -2.22 2.09
C SER A 302 6.66 -1.01 1.59
N ASP A 303 7.33 -0.01 1.01
CA ASP A 303 6.66 1.14 0.39
C ASP A 303 5.88 0.71 -0.87
N VAL A 304 6.45 -0.19 -1.68
CA VAL A 304 5.76 -0.78 -2.85
C VAL A 304 4.51 -1.54 -2.40
N ARG A 305 4.61 -2.34 -1.33
CA ARG A 305 3.49 -3.08 -0.75
C ARG A 305 2.41 -2.15 -0.22
N GLN A 306 2.80 -1.08 0.44
CA GLN A 306 1.87 -0.12 1.02
C GLN A 306 1.13 0.69 -0.06
N TYR A 307 1.76 0.97 -1.21
CA TYR A 307 1.14 1.72 -2.31
C TYR A 307 0.39 0.87 -3.35
N PHE A 308 1.02 -0.21 -3.82
CA PHE A 308 0.48 -1.05 -4.90
C PHE A 308 -0.19 -2.33 -4.39
N GLY A 309 0.06 -2.68 -3.13
CA GLY A 309 -0.45 -3.90 -2.52
C GLY A 309 0.54 -5.07 -2.59
N GLU A 310 0.16 -6.14 -1.90
CA GLU A 310 1.03 -7.29 -1.63
C GLU A 310 1.40 -8.07 -2.90
N LYS A 311 0.48 -8.19 -3.88
CA LYS A 311 0.75 -8.91 -5.14
C LYS A 311 1.88 -8.28 -5.95
N ILE A 312 1.86 -6.95 -6.10
CA ILE A 312 2.87 -6.22 -6.86
C ILE A 312 4.19 -6.20 -6.09
N ALA A 313 4.14 -6.00 -4.77
CA ALA A 313 5.35 -6.08 -3.95
C ALA A 313 6.03 -7.45 -4.02
N LEU A 314 5.24 -8.54 -4.06
CA LEU A 314 5.78 -9.89 -4.21
C LEU A 314 6.47 -10.08 -5.57
N TYR A 315 5.92 -9.50 -6.64
CA TYR A 315 6.57 -9.53 -7.96
C TYR A 315 7.95 -8.84 -7.95
N PHE A 316 8.10 -7.72 -7.24
CA PHE A 316 9.41 -7.04 -7.12
C PHE A 316 10.37 -7.72 -6.13
N ALA A 317 9.84 -8.55 -5.22
CA ALA A 317 10.63 -9.29 -4.24
C ALA A 317 11.21 -10.60 -4.81
N TRP A 318 10.61 -11.13 -5.88
CA TRP A 318 11.02 -12.37 -6.56
C TRP A 318 12.04 -12.07 -7.67
#